data_AF-A0A0L6U827-F1
#
_entry.id   AF-A0A0L6U827-F1
#
_cell.length_a   1.000
_cell.length_b   1.000
_cell.length_c   1.000
_cell.angle_alpha   90.00
_cell.angle_beta   90.00
_cell.angle_gamma   90.00
#
_symmetry.space_group_name_H-M   'P 1'
#
loop_
_entity.id
_entity.type
_entity.pdbx_description
1 polymer ?
#
loop_
_entity_poly.entity_id
_entity_poly.type
_entity_poly.pdbx_seq_one_letter_code
_entity_poly.pdbx_strand_id
1 'polypeptide(L)'
;MLYYSLILLLPLLALLAFKRSKPALQHNRFIKVKLVKKINVSPNTSIYRFKLTNQQDYLGLPTGQHIIIQADINGKQIQRMYTPVTSDQDKGFFELIIKVTSQSTSQTYPLDNTS
;
A
#
# COMPACT_ATOMS: atom_id res chain seq x y z
N MET A 1 -36.70 5.11 -30.16
CA MET A 1 -35.65 6.16 -30.17
C MET A 1 -34.86 6.23 -28.87
N LEU A 2 -35.48 6.25 -27.69
CA LEU A 2 -34.76 6.34 -26.39
C LEU A 2 -33.86 5.12 -26.06
N TYR A 3 -34.27 3.90 -26.43
CA TYR A 3 -33.51 2.66 -26.16
C TYR A 3 -32.12 2.62 -26.81
N TYR A 4 -31.99 3.11 -28.05
CA TYR A 4 -30.70 3.18 -28.76
C TYR A 4 -29.74 4.18 -28.11
N SER A 5 -30.26 5.28 -27.53
CA SER A 5 -29.42 6.22 -26.79
C SER A 5 -28.84 5.60 -25.52
N LEU A 6 -29.62 4.75 -24.83
CA LEU A 6 -29.18 4.05 -23.62
C LEU A 6 -28.09 3.00 -23.94
N ILE A 7 -28.23 2.29 -25.05
CA ILE A 7 -27.25 1.30 -25.54
C ILE A 7 -25.94 1.96 -25.96
N LEU A 8 -25.95 3.19 -26.46
CA LEU A 8 -24.73 3.94 -26.79
C LEU A 8 -24.08 4.59 -25.57
N LEU A 9 -24.88 5.04 -24.59
CA LEU A 9 -24.38 5.67 -23.38
C LEU A 9 -23.75 4.68 -22.39
N LEU A 10 -24.27 3.47 -22.25
CA LEU A 10 -23.73 2.43 -21.37
C LEU A 10 -22.26 2.05 -21.65
N PRO A 11 -21.84 1.71 -22.88
CA PRO A 11 -20.45 1.38 -23.18
C PRO A 11 -19.55 2.62 -23.09
N LEU A 12 -20.04 3.81 -23.43
CA LEU A 12 -19.30 5.06 -23.28
C LEU A 12 -19.02 5.37 -21.79
N LEU A 13 -20.02 5.20 -20.93
CA LEU A 13 -19.87 5.33 -19.48
C LEU A 13 -18.93 4.25 -18.92
N ALA A 14 -19.03 3.01 -19.40
CA ALA A 14 -18.15 1.92 -19.01
C ALA A 14 -16.69 2.17 -19.43
N LEU A 15 -16.46 2.75 -20.61
CA LEU A 15 -15.13 3.14 -21.09
C LEU A 15 -14.51 4.24 -20.23
N LEU A 16 -15.32 5.18 -19.74
CA LEU A 16 -14.90 6.24 -18.81
C LEU A 16 -14.67 5.72 -17.38
N ALA A 17 -15.39 4.68 -16.96
CA ALA A 17 -15.27 4.09 -15.63
C ALA A 17 -14.06 3.14 -15.50
N PHE A 18 -13.61 2.51 -16.59
CA PHE A 18 -12.44 1.63 -16.58
C PHE A 18 -11.12 2.41 -16.62
N LYS A 19 -10.67 2.88 -15.45
CA LYS A 19 -9.27 3.32 -15.30
C LYS A 19 -8.34 2.10 -15.35
N ARG A 20 -7.23 2.24 -16.08
CA ARG A 20 -6.23 1.18 -16.18
C ARG A 20 -5.43 1.06 -14.88
N SER A 21 -5.25 -0.16 -14.42
CA SER A 21 -4.33 -0.54 -13.34
C SER A 21 -2.90 -0.17 -13.75
N LYS A 22 -2.18 0.55 -12.88
CA LYS A 22 -0.77 0.95 -13.07
C LYS A 22 0.07 0.65 -11.82
N PRO A 23 1.40 0.51 -11.97
CA PRO A 23 2.29 0.40 -10.81
C PRO A 23 2.25 1.69 -9.98
N ALA A 24 2.02 1.55 -8.68
CA ALA A 24 1.94 2.66 -7.75
C ALA A 24 3.30 3.22 -7.39
N LEU A 25 4.33 2.37 -7.34
CA LEU A 25 5.71 2.80 -7.15
C LEU A 25 6.29 3.32 -8.46
N GLN A 26 6.94 4.48 -8.36
CA GLN A 26 7.76 5.03 -9.41
C GLN A 26 9.19 5.10 -8.90
N HIS A 27 10.16 4.84 -9.78
CA HIS A 27 11.57 4.83 -9.41
C HIS A 27 11.96 6.14 -8.71
N ASN A 28 12.70 6.03 -7.61
CA ASN A 28 13.23 7.15 -6.83
C ASN A 28 12.17 8.17 -6.34
N ARG A 29 10.93 7.74 -6.10
CA ARG A 29 9.87 8.59 -5.55
C ARG A 29 9.13 7.93 -4.40
N PHE A 30 9.01 8.66 -3.29
CA PHE A 30 8.15 8.29 -2.19
C PHE A 30 6.69 8.65 -2.49
N ILE A 31 5.79 7.73 -2.16
CA ILE A 31 4.35 7.97 -2.16
C ILE A 31 3.84 7.96 -0.72
N LYS A 32 2.90 8.87 -0.41
CA LYS A 32 2.22 8.86 0.89
C LYS A 32 1.15 7.78 0.86
N VAL A 33 1.17 6.89 1.85
CA VAL A 33 0.21 5.80 2.00
C VAL A 33 -0.36 5.81 3.40
N LYS A 34 -1.59 5.30 3.54
CA LYS A 34 -2.29 5.25 4.84
C LYS A 34 -2.38 3.81 5.32
N LEU A 35 -2.07 3.58 6.59
CA LEU A 35 -2.38 2.32 7.25
C LEU A 35 -3.90 2.17 7.35
N VAL A 36 -4.45 1.08 6.84
CA VAL A 36 -5.91 0.82 6.85
C VAL A 36 -6.28 -0.42 7.64
N LYS A 37 -5.33 -1.32 7.90
CA LYS A 37 -5.57 -2.51 8.72
C LYS A 37 -4.28 -2.96 9.40
N LYS A 38 -4.40 -3.40 10.64
CA LYS A 38 -3.37 -4.15 11.37
C LYS A 38 -3.97 -5.47 11.82
N ILE A 39 -3.30 -6.57 11.54
CA ILE A 39 -3.72 -7.93 11.94
C ILE A 39 -2.63 -8.49 12.84
N ASN A 40 -2.99 -8.83 14.08
CA ASN A 40 -2.07 -9.53 14.97
C ASN A 40 -1.96 -11.00 14.52
N VAL A 41 -0.74 -11.47 14.28
CA VAL A 41 -0.46 -12.86 13.89
C VAL A 41 0.14 -13.64 15.06
N SER A 42 1.00 -12.97 15.82
CA SER A 42 1.62 -13.52 17.03
C SER A 42 1.93 -12.37 18.01
N PRO A 43 2.34 -12.67 19.27
CA PRO A 43 2.62 -11.64 20.27
C PRO A 43 3.57 -10.53 19.81
N ASN A 44 4.49 -10.85 18.88
CA ASN A 44 5.45 -9.90 18.35
C ASN A 44 5.35 -9.68 16.85
N THR A 45 4.39 -10.27 16.14
CA THR A 45 4.30 -10.19 14.68
C THR A 45 2.93 -9.70 14.27
N SER A 46 2.88 -8.71 13.39
CA SER A 46 1.64 -8.19 12.83
C SER A 46 1.77 -7.91 11.33
N ILE A 47 0.66 -8.11 10.62
CA ILE A 47 0.51 -7.70 9.23
C ILE A 47 -0.06 -6.28 9.22
N TYR A 48 0.56 -5.39 8.45
CA TYR A 48 0.14 -4.01 8.26
C TYR A 48 -0.26 -3.82 6.80
N ARG A 49 -1.52 -3.43 6.57
CA ARG A 49 -2.06 -3.16 5.25
C ARG A 49 -2.10 -1.67 4.99
N PHE A 50 -1.45 -1.23 3.92
CA PHE A 50 -1.41 0.16 3.50
C PHE A 50 -2.21 0.34 2.22
N LYS A 51 -3.07 1.36 2.18
CA LYS A 51 -3.87 1.70 1.00
C LYS A 51 -3.05 2.51 0.00
N LEU A 52 -3.11 2.11 -1.27
CA LEU A 52 -2.59 2.86 -2.42
C LEU A 52 -3.58 3.96 -2.82
N THR A 53 -3.10 4.98 -3.53
CA THR A 53 -3.92 6.14 -3.94
C THR A 53 -5.15 5.73 -4.76
N ASN A 54 -5.01 4.75 -5.65
CA ASN A 54 -6.10 4.22 -6.47
C ASN A 54 -6.34 2.74 -6.15
N GLN A 55 -7.61 2.35 -6.06
CA GLN A 55 -8.03 0.98 -5.72
C GLN A 55 -7.69 -0.05 -6.80
N GLN A 56 -7.46 0.40 -8.03
CA GLN A 56 -7.10 -0.47 -9.16
C GLN A 56 -5.59 -0.58 -9.38
N ASP A 57 -4.79 0.29 -8.74
CA ASP A 57 -3.33 0.25 -8.85
C ASP A 57 -2.78 -0.93 -8.05
N TYR A 58 -1.58 -1.39 -8.40
CA TYR A 58 -0.85 -2.43 -7.69
C TYR A 58 0.52 -1.89 -7.32
N LEU A 59 1.23 -2.55 -6.40
CA LEU A 59 2.48 -1.99 -5.90
C LEU A 59 3.54 -1.85 -7.00
N GLY A 60 3.67 -2.87 -7.86
CA GLY A 60 4.53 -2.83 -9.04
C GLY A 60 6.01 -3.01 -8.70
N LEU A 61 6.32 -3.97 -7.83
CA LEU A 61 7.69 -4.36 -7.54
C LEU A 61 8.10 -5.53 -8.45
N PRO A 62 9.20 -5.40 -9.22
CA PRO A 62 9.80 -6.53 -9.89
C PRO A 62 10.23 -7.62 -8.89
N THR A 63 10.22 -8.88 -9.34
CA THR A 63 10.64 -10.02 -8.51
C THR A 63 12.03 -9.80 -7.90
N GLY A 64 12.16 -10.07 -6.60
CA GLY A 64 13.41 -9.94 -5.85
C GLY A 64 13.74 -8.52 -5.36
N GLN A 65 12.86 -7.53 -5.58
CA GLN A 65 13.04 -6.17 -5.08
C GLN A 65 12.33 -5.92 -3.73
N HIS A 66 12.74 -4.84 -3.06
CA HIS A 66 12.17 -4.38 -1.79
C HIS A 66 11.72 -2.92 -1.92
N ILE A 67 10.84 -2.47 -1.02
CA ILE A 67 10.51 -1.05 -0.86
C ILE A 67 11.33 -0.41 0.26
N ILE A 68 11.43 0.92 0.23
CA ILE A 68 11.88 1.72 1.36
C ILE A 68 10.65 2.40 1.97
N ILE A 69 10.41 2.15 3.26
CA ILE A 69 9.44 2.89 4.06
C ILE A 69 10.18 4.01 4.78
N GLN A 70 9.66 5.23 4.63
CA GLN A 70 10.12 6.41 5.35
C GLN A 70 9.05 6.85 6.34
N ALA A 71 9.46 7.14 7.57
CA ALA A 71 8.61 7.73 8.60
C ALA A 71 9.37 8.80 9.36
N ASP A 72 8.65 9.85 9.76
CA ASP A 72 9.13 10.80 10.77
C ASP A 72 8.75 10.24 12.14
N ILE A 73 9.75 10.01 12.99
CA ILE A 73 9.52 9.62 14.38
C ILE A 73 10.31 10.57 15.27
N ASN A 74 9.60 11.33 16.10
CA ASN A 74 10.18 12.33 17.01
C ASN A 74 11.07 13.36 16.31
N GLY A 75 10.67 13.84 15.12
CA GLY A 75 11.41 14.84 14.35
C GLY A 75 12.62 14.27 13.60
N LYS A 76 12.81 12.95 13.63
CA LYS A 76 13.86 12.25 12.90
C LYS A 76 13.25 11.44 11.76
N GLN A 77 13.75 11.69 10.56
CA GLN A 77 13.43 10.87 9.40
C GLN A 77 14.16 9.54 9.47
N ILE A 78 13.40 8.45 9.44
CA ILE A 78 13.90 7.08 9.51
C ILE A 78 13.45 6.34 8.26
N GLN A 79 14.39 5.63 7.64
CA GLN A 79 14.12 4.80 6.48
C GLN A 79 14.48 3.34 6.76
N ARG A 80 13.62 2.42 6.32
CA ARG A 80 13.82 0.97 6.46
C ARG A 80 13.38 0.25 5.19
N MET A 81 14.18 -0.74 4.80
CA MET A 81 13.86 -1.60 3.67
C MET A 81 12.93 -2.74 4.12
N TYR A 82 11.88 -3.00 3.34
CA TYR A 82 10.95 -4.09 3.58
C TYR A 82 10.61 -4.81 2.27
N THR A 83 10.41 -6.12 2.33
CA THR A 83 9.88 -6.91 1.23
C THR A 83 8.38 -7.13 1.45
N PRO A 84 7.50 -6.59 0.60
CA PRO A 84 6.07 -6.81 0.71
C PRO A 84 5.69 -8.27 0.47
N VAL A 85 4.59 -8.70 1.06
CA VAL A 85 4.03 -10.05 0.86
C VAL A 85 2.93 -10.11 -0.19
N THR A 86 2.58 -8.96 -0.77
CA THR A 86 1.57 -8.81 -1.82
C THR A 86 2.19 -8.91 -3.22
N SER A 87 1.39 -9.39 -4.16
CA SER A 87 1.73 -9.54 -5.58
C SER A 87 1.08 -8.46 -6.46
N ASP A 88 1.39 -8.46 -7.75
CA ASP A 88 0.73 -7.56 -8.72
C ASP A 88 -0.77 -7.85 -8.93
N GLN A 89 -1.26 -9.00 -8.44
CA GLN A 89 -2.68 -9.34 -8.44
C GLN A 89 -3.44 -8.62 -7.32
N ASP A 90 -2.75 -8.22 -6.25
CA ASP A 90 -3.33 -7.48 -5.14
C ASP A 90 -3.49 -6.00 -5.52
N LYS A 91 -4.75 -5.53 -5.62
CA LYS A 91 -5.07 -4.17 -6.06
C LYS A 91 -5.47 -3.27 -4.90
N GLY A 92 -5.02 -2.02 -4.97
CA GLY A 92 -5.40 -0.94 -4.07
C GLY A 92 -4.71 -0.93 -2.71
N PHE A 93 -3.87 -1.93 -2.42
CA PHE A 93 -3.13 -2.02 -1.18
C PHE A 93 -1.81 -2.78 -1.36
N PHE A 94 -0.96 -2.71 -0.35
CA PHE A 94 0.12 -3.66 -0.13
C PHE A 94 0.20 -4.02 1.35
N GLU A 95 0.85 -5.13 1.67
CA GLU A 95 1.00 -5.60 3.04
C GLU A 95 2.46 -5.84 3.41
N LEU A 96 2.78 -5.51 4.66
CA LEU A 96 4.06 -5.80 5.28
C LEU A 96 3.83 -6.67 6.51
N ILE A 97 4.66 -7.70 6.67
CA ILE A 97 4.73 -8.49 7.91
C ILE A 97 5.90 -7.95 8.72
N ILE A 98 5.62 -7.44 9.91
CA ILE A 98 6.63 -6.83 10.77
C ILE A 98 6.66 -7.56 12.11
N LYS A 99 7.87 -8.01 12.49
CA LYS A 99 8.17 -8.59 13.80
C LYS A 99 8.89 -7.57 14.67
N VAL A 100 8.33 -7.26 15.84
CA VAL A 100 8.90 -6.35 16.83
C VAL A 100 9.73 -7.15 17.82
N THR A 101 11.04 -6.92 17.88
CA THR A 101 11.93 -7.57 18.87
C THR A 101 12.37 -6.56 19.93
N SER A 102 12.75 -7.02 21.12
CA SER A 102 13.24 -6.13 22.20
C SER A 102 14.44 -5.27 21.79
N GLN A 103 15.31 -5.79 20.91
CA GLN A 103 16.41 -5.02 20.31
C GLN A 103 15.94 -4.00 19.28
N SER A 104 14.83 -4.27 18.58
CA SER A 104 14.22 -3.27 17.70
C SER A 104 13.79 -2.06 18.52
N THR A 105 13.23 -2.22 19.73
CA THR A 105 12.90 -1.11 20.64
C THR A 105 14.12 -0.28 21.05
N SER A 106 15.30 -0.90 21.16
CA SER A 106 16.56 -0.19 21.46
C SER A 106 17.13 0.61 20.27
N GLN A 107 16.75 0.26 19.02
CA GLN A 107 17.09 1.01 17.79
C GLN A 107 15.88 1.68 17.10
N THR A 108 14.68 1.62 17.70
CA THR A 108 13.39 2.06 17.14
C THR A 108 12.66 2.90 18.16
N TYR A 109 12.45 4.15 17.78
CA TYR A 109 11.62 5.12 18.46
C TYR A 109 10.20 4.56 18.62
N PRO A 110 9.60 4.64 19.82
CA PRO A 110 8.30 4.05 20.09
C PRO A 110 7.26 4.65 19.14
N LEU A 111 6.64 3.79 18.32
CA LEU A 111 5.39 4.15 17.65
C LEU A 111 4.34 4.20 18.75
N ASP A 112 4.04 5.42 19.20
CA ASP A 112 2.97 5.61 20.16
C ASP A 112 1.65 5.08 19.58
N ASN A 113 0.88 4.50 20.47
CA ASN A 113 -0.40 3.88 20.25
C ASN A 113 -1.45 4.79 20.89
N THR A 114 -1.69 5.96 20.31
CA THR A 114 -2.85 6.77 20.67
C THR A 114 -4.03 6.50 19.73
N SER A 115 -4.95 5.72 20.30
CA SER A 115 -6.43 5.78 20.26
C SER A 115 -7.13 6.23 18.98
#